data_AF-A0A822XUZ4-F1
#
_entry.id   AF-A0A822XUZ4-F1
#
_cell.length_a   1.000
_cell.length_b   1.000
_cell.length_c   1.000
_cell.angle_alpha   90.00
_cell.angle_beta   90.00
_cell.angle_gamma   90.00
#
_symmetry.space_group_name_H-M   'P 1'
#
loop_
_entity.id
_entity.type
_entity.pdbx_description
1 polymer ?
#
loop_
_entity_poly.entity_id
_entity_poly.type
_entity_poly.pdbx_seq_one_letter_code
_entity_poly.pdbx_strand_id
1 'polypeptide(L)'
;MTAKLLKCNAQNLEDALIKRVLVIPKEVITITLDLVAAVGSRDALAKIIYSRLFDWIVEKINISIGQDPNSKSLIGVLDIYGFERFKCNSMSLKWNKKNTPRRKSIGAT
;
A
#
# COMPACT_ATOMS: atom_id res chain seq x y z
N MET A 1 6.99 -20.40 10.22
CA MET A 1 5.52 -20.25 10.41
C MET A 1 4.85 -19.67 9.16
N THR A 2 5.26 -18.49 8.68
CA THR A 2 4.68 -17.82 7.51
C THR A 2 4.65 -18.67 6.24
N ALA A 3 5.77 -19.32 5.87
CA ALA A 3 5.84 -20.18 4.69
C ALA A 3 4.83 -21.35 4.73
N LYS A 4 4.55 -21.90 5.91
CA LYS A 4 3.54 -22.95 6.12
C LYS A 4 2.12 -22.42 5.85
N LEU A 5 1.82 -21.21 6.31
CA LEU A 5 0.52 -20.57 6.09
C LEU A 5 0.31 -20.21 4.61
N LEU A 6 1.36 -19.72 3.95
CA LEU A 6 1.36 -19.39 2.53
C LEU A 6 1.52 -20.63 1.62
N LYS A 7 1.67 -21.82 2.21
CA LYS A 7 1.92 -23.10 1.51
C LYS A 7 3.07 -23.00 0.49
N CYS A 8 4.15 -22.32 0.87
CA CYS A 8 5.34 -22.15 0.03
C CYS A 8 6.60 -22.69 0.73
N ASN A 9 7.69 -22.85 -0.03
CA ASN A 9 8.98 -23.27 0.52
C ASN A 9 9.60 -22.13 1.33
N ALA A 10 10.07 -22.44 2.54
CA ALA A 10 10.66 -21.45 3.45
C ALA A 10 11.93 -20.80 2.89
N GLN A 11 12.80 -21.59 2.24
CA GLN A 11 14.05 -21.08 1.68
C GLN A 11 13.80 -20.14 0.51
N ASN A 12 12.84 -20.48 -0.36
CA ASN A 12 12.47 -19.61 -1.48
C ASN A 12 11.84 -18.31 -0.99
N LEU A 13 11.04 -18.37 0.08
CA LEU A 13 10.44 -17.18 0.68
C LEU A 13 11.51 -16.27 1.31
N GLU A 14 12.48 -16.86 2.02
CA GLU A 14 13.62 -16.12 2.56
C GLU A 14 14.41 -15.45 1.44
N ASP A 15 14.80 -16.22 0.42
CA ASP A 15 15.54 -15.72 -0.74
C ASP A 15 14.80 -14.59 -1.46
N ALA A 16 13.48 -14.71 -1.64
CA ALA A 16 12.67 -13.65 -2.25
C ALA A 16 12.60 -12.37 -1.39
N LEU A 17 12.73 -12.48 -0.07
CA LEU A 17 12.66 -11.35 0.84
C LEU A 17 14.01 -10.65 1.01
N ILE A 18 15.12 -11.38 0.94
CA ILE A 18 16.46 -10.87 1.28
C ILE A 18 17.44 -10.85 0.11
N LYS A 19 17.14 -11.47 -1.02
CA LYS A 19 18.03 -11.48 -2.19
C LYS A 19 17.43 -10.68 -3.34
N ARG A 20 18.30 -10.04 -4.10
CA ARG A 20 17.96 -9.36 -5.35
C ARG A 20 18.80 -9.95 -6.47
N VAL A 21 18.11 -10.37 -7.53
CA VAL A 21 18.74 -10.91 -8.74
C VAL A 21 18.93 -9.77 -9.74
N LEU A 22 20.17 -9.55 -10.15
CA LEU A 22 20.56 -8.61 -11.19
C LEU A 22 20.87 -9.38 -12.46
N VAL A 23 20.08 -9.15 -13.51
CA VAL A 23 20.29 -9.76 -14.83
C VAL A 23 21.07 -8.77 -15.69
N ILE A 24 22.32 -9.12 -16.00
CA ILE A 24 23.25 -8.39 -16.86
C ILE A 24 23.42 -9.20 -18.16
N PRO A 25 23.68 -8.60 -19.33
CA PRO A 25 23.68 -9.32 -20.62
C PRO A 25 24.56 -10.57 -20.72
N LYS A 26 25.53 -10.77 -19.82
CA LYS A 26 26.41 -11.95 -19.79
C LYS A 26 26.30 -12.76 -18.51
N GLU A 27 25.68 -12.25 -17.45
CA GLU A 27 25.71 -12.86 -16.12
C GLU A 27 24.47 -12.53 -15.28
N VAL A 28 24.12 -13.46 -14.40
CA VAL A 28 23.09 -13.26 -13.38
C VAL A 28 23.77 -13.20 -12.03
N ILE A 29 23.77 -12.02 -11.40
CA ILE A 29 24.42 -11.80 -10.10
C ILE A 29 23.33 -11.71 -9.04
N THR A 30 23.45 -12.52 -7.99
CA THR A 30 22.55 -12.44 -6.83
C THR A 30 23.24 -11.69 -5.71
N ILE A 31 22.62 -10.60 -5.27
CA ILE A 31 23.11 -9.79 -4.14
C ILE A 31 22.16 -9.91 -2.96
N THR A 32 22.69 -9.86 -1.74
CA THR A 32 21.90 -9.76 -0.52
C THR A 32 21.48 -8.31 -0.29
N LEU A 33 20.25 -8.12 0.17
CA LEU A 33 19.67 -6.82 0.49
C LEU A 33 20.21 -6.30 1.83
N ASP A 34 20.23 -4.99 1.98
CA ASP A 34 20.47 -4.36 3.28
C ASP A 34 19.26 -4.55 4.21
N LEU A 35 19.47 -4.32 5.51
CA LEU A 35 18.42 -4.50 6.52
C LEU A 35 17.16 -3.67 6.21
N VAL A 36 17.34 -2.44 5.72
CA VAL A 36 16.23 -1.53 5.42
C VAL A 36 15.41 -2.04 4.24
N ALA A 37 16.04 -2.48 3.14
CA ALA A 37 15.32 -3.02 1.99
C ALA A 37 14.67 -4.37 2.32
N ALA A 38 15.31 -5.23 3.12
CA ALA A 38 14.72 -6.49 3.55
C ALA A 38 13.43 -6.27 4.38
N VAL A 39 13.47 -5.32 5.32
CA VAL A 39 12.28 -4.91 6.08
C VAL A 39 11.21 -4.33 5.15
N GLY A 40 11.60 -3.47 4.21
CA GLY A 40 10.68 -2.92 3.21
C GLY A 40 10.01 -4.00 2.36
N SER A 41 10.76 -5.03 1.94
CA SER A 41 10.25 -6.17 1.18
C SER A 41 9.22 -6.97 1.97
N ARG A 42 9.50 -7.25 3.25
CA ARG A 42 8.54 -7.91 4.17
C ARG A 42 7.25 -7.11 4.31
N ASP A 43 7.35 -5.81 4.56
CA ASP A 43 6.18 -4.96 4.77
C ASP A 43 5.37 -4.79 3.47
N ALA A 44 6.04 -4.71 2.32
CA ALA A 44 5.39 -4.72 1.02
C ALA A 44 4.63 -6.03 0.76
N LEU A 45 5.25 -7.18 1.06
CA LEU A 45 4.60 -8.48 0.94
C LEU A 45 3.33 -8.55 1.81
N ALA A 46 3.42 -8.10 3.06
CA ALA A 46 2.28 -8.06 3.98
C ALA A 46 1.14 -7.17 3.45
N LYS A 47 1.46 -5.98 2.93
CA LYS A 47 0.47 -5.07 2.32
C LYS A 47 -0.22 -5.69 1.11
N ILE A 48 0.53 -6.37 0.24
CA ILE A 48 -0.03 -7.02 -0.95
C ILE A 48 -0.97 -8.16 -0.56
N ILE A 49 -0.57 -9.00 0.40
CA ILE A 49 -1.42 -10.11 0.89
C ILE A 49 -2.71 -9.55 1.48
N TYR A 50 -2.61 -8.54 2.33
CA TYR A 50 -3.78 -7.92 2.96
C TYR A 50 -4.73 -7.31 1.92
N SER A 51 -4.19 -6.52 0.97
CA SER A 51 -4.99 -5.91 -0.10
C SER A 51 -5.76 -6.96 -0.89
N ARG A 52 -5.06 -8.01 -1.37
CA ARG A 52 -5.70 -9.07 -2.16
C ARG A 52 -6.72 -9.87 -1.37
N LEU A 53 -6.46 -10.11 -0.09
CA LEU A 53 -7.41 -10.79 0.79
C LEU A 53 -8.67 -9.95 0.99
N PHE A 54 -8.51 -8.64 1.23
CA PHE A 54 -9.63 -7.73 1.38
C PHE A 54 -10.49 -7.67 0.12
N ASP A 55 -9.86 -7.48 -1.05
CA ASP A 55 -10.56 -7.46 -2.33
C ASP A 55 -11.35 -8.76 -2.56
N TRP A 56 -10.71 -9.91 -2.28
CA TRP A 56 -11.36 -11.22 -2.39
C TRP A 56 -12.54 -11.39 -1.43
N ILE A 57 -12.42 -10.93 -0.19
CA ILE A 57 -13.52 -10.99 0.79
C ILE A 57 -14.70 -10.14 0.31
N VAL A 58 -14.43 -8.90 -0.13
CA VAL A 58 -15.47 -7.99 -0.65
C VAL A 58 -16.17 -8.62 -1.85
N GLU A 59 -15.41 -9.20 -2.78
CA GLU A 59 -15.97 -9.92 -3.92
C GLU A 59 -16.86 -11.09 -3.48
N LYS A 60 -16.41 -11.92 -2.53
CA LYS A 60 -17.19 -13.05 -2.02
C LYS A 60 -18.48 -12.62 -1.33
N ILE A 61 -18.43 -11.54 -0.55
CA ILE A 61 -19.63 -10.97 0.08
C ILE A 61 -20.60 -10.47 -0.99
N ASN A 62 -20.11 -9.73 -1.98
CA ASN A 62 -20.95 -9.19 -3.07
C ASN A 62 -21.62 -10.30 -3.89
N ILE A 63 -20.90 -11.40 -4.15
CA ILE A 63 -21.48 -12.59 -4.81
C ILE A 63 -22.53 -13.24 -3.91
N SER A 64 -22.23 -13.40 -2.61
CA SER A 64 -23.12 -14.08 -1.66
C SER A 64 -24.41 -13.33 -1.36
N ILE A 65 -24.39 -12.00 -1.36
CA ILE A 65 -25.59 -11.18 -1.14
C ILE A 65 -26.57 -11.35 -2.31
N GLY A 66 -26.04 -11.62 -3.52
CA GLY A 66 -26.83 -11.72 -4.73
C GLY A 66 -27.33 -10.35 -5.18
N GLN A 67 -26.85 -9.88 -6.32
CA GLN A 67 -27.41 -8.70 -6.97
C GLN A 67 -28.29 -9.19 -8.12
N ASP A 68 -29.53 -8.71 -8.19
CA ASP A 68 -30.37 -8.93 -9.35
C ASP A 68 -29.85 -8.06 -10.52
N PRO A 69 -29.30 -8.65 -11.58
CA PRO A 69 -28.78 -7.88 -12.72
C PRO A 69 -29.88 -7.12 -13.48
N ASN A 70 -31.16 -7.42 -13.24
CA ASN A 70 -32.30 -6.73 -13.84
C ASN A 70 -32.85 -5.58 -12.97
N SER A 71 -32.29 -5.36 -11.77
CA SER A 71 -32.74 -4.27 -10.91
C SER A 71 -32.43 -2.91 -11.54
N LYS A 72 -33.46 -2.06 -11.65
CA LYS A 72 -33.34 -0.68 -12.16
C LYS A 72 -32.84 0.32 -11.10
N SER A 73 -32.65 -0.11 -9.86
CA SER A 73 -32.31 0.79 -8.75
C SER A 73 -31.43 0.09 -7.70
N LEU A 74 -30.39 0.79 -7.26
CA LEU A 74 -29.42 0.33 -6.25
C LEU A 74 -29.36 1.38 -5.13
N ILE A 75 -29.52 0.94 -3.88
CA ILE A 75 -29.33 1.79 -2.70
C ILE A 75 -28.02 1.38 -2.03
N GLY A 76 -27.02 2.27 -2.05
CA GLY A 76 -25.74 2.07 -1.39
C GLY A 76 -25.66 2.86 -0.09
N VAL A 77 -25.28 2.20 1.00
CA VAL A 77 -24.95 2.85 2.27
C VAL A 77 -23.44 2.91 2.40
N LEU A 78 -22.88 4.11 2.57
CA LEU A 78 -21.45 4.33 2.68
C LEU A 78 -21.07 4.60 4.15
N ASP A 79 -20.45 3.63 4.80
CA ASP A 79 -19.80 3.80 6.10
C ASP A 79 -18.29 3.92 5.89
N ILE A 80 -17.77 5.13 6.05
CA ILE A 80 -16.33 5.43 5.93
C ILE A 80 -15.78 5.83 7.30
N TYR A 81 -14.66 5.22 7.66
CA TYR A 81 -13.96 5.52 8.92
C TYR A 81 -13.60 7.01 9.02
N GLY A 82 -13.92 7.60 10.18
CA GLY A 82 -13.62 9.00 10.52
C GLY A 82 -12.13 9.22 10.82
N PHE A 83 -11.62 10.38 10.36
CA PHE A 83 -10.22 10.82 10.43
C PHE A 83 -9.47 10.44 11.73
N GLU A 84 -8.40 9.67 11.58
CA GLU A 84 -7.36 9.55 12.60
C GLU A 84 -6.54 10.85 12.65
N ARG A 85 -6.49 11.53 13.80
CA ARG A 85 -5.56 12.65 14.04
C ARG A 85 -4.14 12.10 14.21
N PHE A 86 -3.39 11.97 13.12
CA PHE A 86 -1.95 11.73 13.21
C PHE A 86 -1.23 13.00 13.72
N LYS A 87 -0.54 12.91 14.86
CA LYS A 87 0.26 14.02 15.43
C LYS A 87 1.40 14.49 14.50
N CYS A 88 1.83 13.68 13.54
CA CYS A 88 2.86 14.03 12.57
C CYS A 88 2.29 14.13 11.16
N ASN A 89 1.68 15.28 10.88
CA ASN A 89 1.12 15.60 9.59
C ASN A 89 2.22 16.24 8.71
N SER A 90 3.18 15.43 8.23
CA SER A 90 4.28 15.93 7.37
C SER A 90 3.79 16.39 5.99
N MET A 91 2.59 15.96 5.59
CA MET A 91 1.97 16.32 4.31
C MET A 91 1.21 17.64 4.35
N SER A 92 0.61 18.02 5.49
CA SER A 92 -0.12 19.30 5.61
C SER A 92 0.79 20.52 5.77
N LEU A 93 2.04 20.35 6.23
CA LEU A 93 3.04 21.42 6.25
C LEU A 93 3.50 21.86 4.84
N LYS A 94 3.46 20.97 3.84
CA LYS A 94 3.73 21.35 2.44
C LYS A 94 2.59 22.17 1.83
N TRP A 95 1.35 21.91 2.23
CA TRP A 95 0.18 22.66 1.77
C TRP A 95 0.15 24.09 2.34
N ASN A 96 0.46 24.24 3.63
CA ASN A 96 0.41 25.55 4.29
C ASN A 96 1.50 26.53 3.79
N LYS A 97 2.64 26.03 3.29
CA LYS A 97 3.67 26.86 2.64
C LYS A 97 3.33 27.31 1.22
N LYS A 98 2.40 26.64 0.53
CA LYS A 98 2.01 27.00 -0.85
C LYS A 98 0.86 28.02 -0.89
N ASN A 99 0.03 28.07 0.15
CA ASN A 99 -1.14 28.95 0.23
C ASN A 99 -0.95 30.19 1.12
N THR A 100 0.27 30.48 1.58
CA THR A 100 0.54 31.75 2.28
C THR A 100 0.66 32.87 1.24
N PRO A 101 -0.23 33.90 1.24
CA PRO A 101 -0.07 35.04 0.35
C PRO A 101 1.23 35.76 0.71
N ARG A 102 2.15 35.92 -0.26
CA ARG A 102 3.27 36.85 -0.10
C ARG A 102 2.67 38.25 0.06
N ARG A 103 2.59 38.75 1.30
CA ARG A 103 2.33 40.18 1.56
C ARG A 103 3.36 40.97 0.77
N LYS A 104 2.95 41.63 -0.31
CA LYS A 104 3.74 42.71 -0.90
C LYS A 104 3.72 43.84 0.13
N SER A 105 4.88 44.12 0.71
CA SER A 105 5.13 45.36 1.43
C SER A 105 4.94 46.51 0.45
N ILE A 106 3.85 47.27 0.62
CA ILE A 106 3.66 48.54 -0.07
C ILE A 106 4.68 49.49 0.58
N GLY A 107 5.71 49.84 -0.18
CA GLY A 107 6.68 50.86 0.23
C GLY A 107 5.97 52.20 0.31
N ALA A 108 6.08 52.85 1.47
CA ALA A 108 5.72 54.24 1.64
C ALA A 108 6.77 55.11 0.94
N THR A 109 6.35 55.87 -0.08
CA THR A 109 6.81 57.24 -0.36
C THR A 109 5.76 57.92 -1.22
#